data_AF-A0A932VZI8-F1
#
_entry.id   AF-A0A932VZI8-F1
#
_cell.length_a   1.000
_cell.length_b   1.000
_cell.length_c   1.000
_cell.angle_alpha   90.00
_cell.angle_beta   90.00
_cell.angle_gamma   90.00
#
_symmetry.space_group_name_H-M   'P 1'
#
loop_
_entity.id
_entity.type
_entity.pdbx_description
1 polymer ?
#
loop_
_entity_poly.entity_id
_entity_poly.type
_entity_poly.pdbx_seq_one_letter_code
_entity_poly.pdbx_strand_id
1 'polypeptide(L)'
;MSRYFTWIVLGLAAFYVIVSMVPPRDPENQMHLQEFGAIPVVYQGRVKPFDTLVRNSLMMISGRQTYVDLAGSRQPAIEWLLDVMTSRLHPGGAAEKKKVFRIENDQVLNLLGLEARPGLLYAVEEFVGKIEDLEKEATRARKLESGRRDLFDKKVLEFAEKLMLHIQLADLAIPHAVPPQSPQGDWMTIIDKAHEAQQKGEDSPAVRSLLTILQAYAEGKTEQFNSEVARYRREFVRQMSEAHASGFEVFLTTSSRFTSAQYYTPSWASWLAWRGWVGHNR
;
A
#
# COMPACT_ATOMS: atom_id res chain seq x y z
N MET A 1 19.27 -51.25 1.77
CA MET A 1 19.38 -49.79 1.49
C MET A 1 18.09 -48.99 1.74
N SER A 2 16.98 -49.59 2.19
CA SER A 2 15.68 -48.91 2.35
C SER A 2 15.48 -48.14 3.68
N ARG A 3 16.28 -48.41 4.72
CA ARG A 3 16.05 -47.83 6.06
C ARG A 3 16.42 -46.35 6.18
N TYR A 4 17.36 -45.87 5.35
CA TYR A 4 17.79 -44.47 5.34
C TYR A 4 16.99 -43.60 4.37
N PHE A 5 16.35 -44.22 3.37
CA PHE A 5 15.58 -43.51 2.36
C PHE A 5 14.43 -42.69 2.96
N THR A 6 13.68 -43.26 3.90
CA THR A 6 12.58 -42.56 4.59
C THR A 6 13.07 -41.36 5.40
N TRP A 7 14.21 -41.49 6.09
CA TRP A 7 14.80 -40.40 6.87
C TRP A 7 15.40 -39.31 5.98
N ILE A 8 15.95 -39.66 4.83
CA ILE A 8 16.45 -38.69 3.84
C ILE A 8 15.27 -37.89 3.25
N VAL A 9 14.18 -38.57 2.89
CA VAL A 9 12.97 -37.90 2.36
C VAL A 9 12.34 -36.99 3.42
N LEU A 10 12.22 -37.45 4.67
CA LEU A 10 11.74 -36.62 5.79
C LEU A 10 12.67 -35.43 6.06
N GLY A 11 13.98 -35.63 6.02
CA GLY A 11 14.96 -34.57 6.19
C GLY A 11 14.88 -33.52 5.08
N LEU A 12 14.75 -33.95 3.82
CA LEU A 12 14.58 -33.04 2.68
C LEU A 12 13.24 -32.30 2.71
N ALA A 13 12.16 -32.96 3.12
CA ALA A 13 10.85 -32.31 3.28
C ALA A 13 10.87 -31.28 4.42
N ALA A 14 11.47 -31.62 5.56
CA ALA A 14 11.63 -30.69 6.67
C ALA A 14 12.55 -29.50 6.29
N PHE A 15 13.66 -29.76 5.60
CA PHE A 15 14.54 -28.73 5.08
C PHE A 15 13.83 -27.82 4.07
N TYR A 16 13.05 -28.40 3.15
CA TYR A 16 12.25 -27.65 2.20
C TYR A 16 11.23 -26.74 2.91
N VAL A 17 10.53 -27.26 3.92
CA VAL A 17 9.58 -26.46 4.73
C VAL A 17 10.29 -25.33 5.49
N ILE A 18 11.49 -25.59 6.05
CA ILE A 18 12.28 -24.56 6.75
C ILE A 18 12.75 -23.47 5.78
N VAL A 19 13.27 -23.85 4.61
CA VAL A 19 13.68 -22.91 3.56
C VAL A 19 12.47 -22.13 3.03
N SER A 20 11.33 -22.79 2.88
CA SER A 20 10.05 -22.19 2.53
C SER A 20 9.35 -21.50 3.70
N MET A 21 10.02 -21.26 4.82
CA MET A 21 9.53 -20.39 5.90
C MET A 21 10.38 -19.12 6.01
N VAL A 22 11.52 -19.07 5.33
CA VAL A 22 12.31 -17.84 5.20
C VAL A 22 11.56 -16.93 4.22
N PRO A 23 11.10 -15.75 4.63
CA PRO A 23 10.48 -14.81 3.70
C PRO A 23 11.51 -14.44 2.62
N PRO A 24 11.12 -14.38 1.34
CA PRO A 24 12.03 -13.96 0.28
C PRO A 24 12.56 -12.57 0.63
N ARG A 25 13.87 -12.49 0.92
CA ARG A 25 14.56 -11.21 1.08
C ARG A 25 14.54 -10.50 -0.26
N ASP A 26 14.22 -9.21 -0.25
CA ASP A 26 14.36 -8.38 -1.44
C ASP A 26 15.81 -8.53 -1.98
N PRO A 27 16.03 -8.68 -3.30
CA PRO A 27 17.37 -8.85 -3.85
C PRO A 27 18.27 -7.68 -3.43
N GLU A 28 19.53 -7.94 -3.05
CA GLU A 28 20.45 -6.92 -2.50
C GLU A 28 20.57 -5.64 -3.37
N ASN A 29 20.34 -5.76 -4.68
CA ASN A 29 20.43 -4.67 -5.65
C ASN A 29 19.09 -3.95 -5.93
N GLN A 30 18.02 -4.26 -5.19
CA GLN A 30 16.70 -3.65 -5.35
C GLN A 30 16.30 -2.89 -4.09
N MET A 31 15.36 -1.95 -4.25
CA MET A 31 14.78 -1.26 -3.10
C MET A 31 13.98 -2.24 -2.25
N HIS A 32 14.18 -2.21 -0.94
CA HIS A 32 13.52 -3.09 0.02
C HIS A 32 12.08 -2.62 0.30
N LEU A 33 11.22 -2.70 -0.72
CA LEU A 33 9.85 -2.18 -0.66
C LEU A 33 9.00 -2.91 0.39
N GLN A 34 9.31 -4.18 0.67
CA GLN A 34 8.63 -4.95 1.72
C GLN A 34 8.93 -4.38 3.11
N GLU A 35 10.17 -3.94 3.34
CA GLU A 35 10.56 -3.32 4.61
C GLU A 35 9.88 -1.97 4.84
N PHE A 36 9.76 -1.16 3.78
CA PHE A 36 8.99 0.08 3.84
C PHE A 36 7.50 -0.22 4.09
N GLY A 37 6.93 -1.19 3.38
CA GLY A 37 5.53 -1.61 3.55
C GLY A 37 5.20 -2.12 4.96
N ALA A 38 6.19 -2.60 5.71
CA ALA A 38 6.03 -3.06 7.08
C ALA A 38 6.02 -1.93 8.14
N ILE A 39 6.35 -0.68 7.75
CA ILE A 39 6.33 0.47 8.68
C ILE A 39 4.89 0.69 9.18
N PRO A 40 4.66 0.78 10.51
CA PRO A 40 3.33 1.02 11.07
C PRO A 40 2.87 2.46 10.86
N VAL A 41 1.59 2.63 10.54
CA VAL A 41 0.90 3.92 10.37
C VAL A 41 -0.50 3.87 10.96
N VAL A 42 -1.06 5.03 11.29
CA VAL A 42 -2.46 5.15 11.72
C VAL A 42 -3.33 5.64 10.57
N TYR A 43 -4.38 4.87 10.28
CA TYR A 43 -5.40 5.23 9.30
C TYR A 43 -6.77 4.75 9.76
N GLN A 44 -7.74 5.68 9.82
CA GLN A 44 -9.07 5.46 10.40
C GLN A 44 -8.98 4.96 11.86
N GLY A 45 -8.12 5.58 12.66
CA GLY A 45 -7.96 5.29 14.09
C GLY A 45 -7.31 3.94 14.42
N ARG A 46 -6.79 3.21 13.43
CA ARG A 46 -6.14 1.90 13.64
C ARG A 46 -4.71 1.92 13.15
N VAL A 47 -3.80 1.40 13.99
CA VAL A 47 -2.41 1.10 13.61
C VAL A 47 -2.40 -0.09 12.64
N LYS A 48 -1.78 0.07 11.48
CA LYS A 48 -1.60 -0.98 10.47
C LYS A 48 -0.32 -0.72 9.65
N PRO A 49 0.25 -1.73 8.97
CA PRO A 49 1.36 -1.48 8.05
C PRO A 49 0.92 -0.63 6.84
N PHE A 50 1.87 0.09 6.25
CA PHE A 50 1.65 0.75 4.95
C PHE A 50 1.12 -0.21 3.89
N ASP A 51 1.62 -1.46 3.82
CA ASP A 51 1.16 -2.48 2.85
C ASP A 51 -0.35 -2.73 2.95
N THR A 52 -0.90 -2.85 4.18
CA THR A 52 -2.34 -3.00 4.40
C THR A 52 -3.12 -1.76 3.97
N LEU A 53 -2.60 -0.57 4.29
CA LEU A 53 -3.22 0.69 3.89
C LEU A 53 -3.30 0.81 2.36
N VAL A 54 -2.22 0.54 1.65
CA VAL A 54 -2.18 0.71 0.21
C VAL A 54 -3.02 -0.34 -0.52
N ARG A 55 -3.03 -1.60 -0.06
CA ARG A 55 -3.90 -2.64 -0.64
C ARG A 55 -5.38 -2.28 -0.51
N ASN A 56 -5.76 -1.71 0.63
CA ASN A 56 -7.13 -1.23 0.84
C ASN A 56 -7.44 0.00 -0.02
N SER A 57 -6.47 0.91 -0.19
CA SER A 57 -6.61 2.10 -1.04
C SER A 57 -6.77 1.71 -2.52
N LEU A 58 -5.92 0.82 -3.02
CA LEU A 58 -6.05 0.26 -4.38
C LEU A 58 -7.34 -0.53 -4.54
N MET A 59 -7.80 -1.24 -3.52
CA MET A 59 -9.10 -1.93 -3.59
C MET A 59 -10.23 -0.93 -3.82
N MET A 60 -10.22 0.20 -3.10
CA MET A 60 -11.22 1.26 -3.28
C MET A 60 -11.14 1.93 -4.65
N ILE A 61 -9.93 2.22 -5.14
CA ILE A 61 -9.72 2.99 -6.37
C ILE A 61 -9.89 2.11 -7.62
N SER A 62 -9.35 0.89 -7.60
CA SER A 62 -9.19 0.01 -8.78
C SER A 62 -10.02 -1.27 -8.73
N GLY A 63 -10.55 -1.63 -7.56
CA GLY A 63 -11.17 -2.94 -7.31
C GLY A 63 -10.15 -4.10 -7.17
N ARG A 64 -8.86 -3.80 -7.00
CA ARG A 64 -7.77 -4.78 -6.90
C ARG A 64 -6.78 -4.38 -5.81
N GLN A 65 -6.11 -5.35 -5.18
CA GLN A 65 -5.05 -5.08 -4.19
C GLN A 65 -3.65 -4.91 -4.80
N THR A 66 -3.55 -4.98 -6.12
CA THR A 66 -2.30 -4.84 -6.89
C THR A 66 -2.61 -3.99 -8.12
N TYR A 67 -1.59 -3.43 -8.74
CA TYR A 67 -1.74 -2.71 -10.00
C TYR A 67 -1.00 -3.43 -11.13
N VAL A 68 -1.33 -3.06 -12.36
CA VAL A 68 -0.63 -3.55 -13.55
C VAL A 68 0.17 -2.38 -14.11
N ASP A 69 1.47 -2.59 -14.32
CA ASP A 69 2.36 -1.58 -14.88
C ASP A 69 2.12 -1.37 -16.39
N LEU A 70 2.87 -0.44 -16.99
CA LEU A 70 2.78 -0.15 -18.42
C LEU A 70 3.29 -1.33 -19.29
N ALA A 71 4.09 -2.23 -18.72
CA ALA A 71 4.57 -3.45 -19.38
C ALA A 71 3.56 -4.62 -19.28
N GLY A 72 2.42 -4.41 -18.61
CA GLY A 72 1.38 -5.43 -18.45
C GLY A 72 1.64 -6.43 -17.31
N SER A 73 2.66 -6.19 -16.48
CA SER A 73 3.01 -7.06 -15.36
C SER A 73 2.33 -6.60 -14.07
N ARG A 74 1.94 -7.56 -13.22
CA ARG A 74 1.39 -7.24 -11.90
C ARG A 74 2.51 -6.79 -10.98
N GLN A 75 2.28 -5.70 -10.27
CA GLN A 75 3.25 -5.11 -9.36
C GLN A 75 2.69 -4.98 -7.93
N PRO A 76 3.56 -4.97 -6.91
CA PRO A 76 3.17 -4.78 -5.52
C PRO A 76 2.47 -3.43 -5.29
N ALA A 77 1.46 -3.42 -4.42
CA ALA A 77 0.73 -2.19 -4.08
C ALA A 77 1.65 -1.08 -3.55
N ILE A 78 2.66 -1.46 -2.76
CA ILE A 78 3.55 -0.51 -2.09
C ILE A 78 4.35 0.36 -3.05
N GLU A 79 4.69 -0.16 -4.23
CA GLU A 79 5.35 0.61 -5.28
C GLU A 79 4.42 1.74 -5.75
N TRP A 80 3.15 1.43 -6.06
CA TRP A 80 2.16 2.44 -6.43
C TRP A 80 1.99 3.52 -5.36
N LEU A 81 2.01 3.15 -4.07
CA LEU A 81 1.96 4.15 -2.99
C LEU A 81 3.15 5.10 -3.06
N LEU A 82 4.37 4.55 -3.22
CA LEU A 82 5.58 5.36 -3.28
C LEU A 82 5.58 6.29 -4.50
N ASP A 83 5.12 5.83 -5.67
CA ASP A 83 4.94 6.71 -6.82
C ASP A 83 3.95 7.85 -6.51
N VAL A 84 2.81 7.54 -5.88
CA VAL A 84 1.80 8.55 -5.54
C VAL A 84 2.36 9.56 -4.54
N MET A 85 2.99 9.09 -3.46
CA MET A 85 3.60 9.94 -2.42
C MET A 85 4.76 10.79 -2.94
N THR A 86 5.41 10.38 -4.04
CA THR A 86 6.52 11.12 -4.66
C THR A 86 6.11 11.91 -5.91
N SER A 87 4.84 11.81 -6.34
CA SER A 87 4.35 12.48 -7.55
C SER A 87 4.52 14.00 -7.52
N ARG A 88 4.46 14.61 -6.33
CA ARG A 88 4.68 16.07 -6.15
C ARG A 88 6.14 16.48 -6.38
N LEU A 89 7.10 15.55 -6.25
CA LEU A 89 8.52 15.78 -6.50
C LEU A 89 8.85 15.69 -8.01
N HIS A 90 8.08 14.88 -8.75
CA HIS A 90 8.23 14.69 -10.19
C HIS A 90 6.86 14.69 -10.90
N PRO A 91 6.29 15.88 -11.19
CA PRO A 91 5.07 15.99 -11.97
C PRO A 91 5.20 15.30 -13.34
N GLY A 92 4.17 14.57 -13.79
CA GLY A 92 4.22 13.76 -15.02
C GLY A 92 4.95 12.41 -14.86
N GLY A 93 5.28 12.02 -13.63
CA GLY A 93 5.95 10.78 -13.29
C GLY A 93 5.11 9.51 -13.44
N ALA A 94 5.56 8.41 -12.86
CA ALA A 94 4.92 7.09 -13.03
C ALA A 94 3.52 7.03 -12.43
N ALA A 95 3.24 7.74 -11.33
CA ALA A 95 1.93 7.76 -10.67
C ALA A 95 0.80 8.20 -11.62
N GLU A 96 1.04 9.25 -12.41
CA GLU A 96 0.02 9.86 -13.26
C GLU A 96 -0.37 8.98 -14.45
N LYS A 97 0.55 8.10 -14.87
CA LYS A 97 0.43 7.19 -16.03
C LYS A 97 -0.17 5.83 -15.67
N LYS A 98 -0.21 5.48 -14.38
CA LYS A 98 -0.69 4.18 -13.91
C LYS A 98 -2.22 4.13 -13.99
N LYS A 99 -2.73 3.16 -14.75
CA LYS A 99 -4.17 2.94 -14.96
C LYS A 99 -4.80 2.24 -13.75
N VAL A 100 -5.07 3.00 -12.70
CA VAL A 100 -5.62 2.48 -11.43
C VAL A 100 -7.05 2.91 -11.15
N PHE A 101 -7.56 3.96 -11.78
CA PHE A 101 -8.91 4.47 -11.50
C PHE A 101 -9.96 3.66 -12.24
N ARG A 102 -10.77 2.89 -11.52
CA ARG A 102 -11.91 2.16 -12.08
C ARG A 102 -13.12 3.08 -12.25
N ILE A 103 -13.60 3.24 -13.48
CA ILE A 103 -14.74 4.09 -13.83
C ILE A 103 -15.72 3.28 -14.68
N GLU A 104 -16.86 2.92 -14.10
CA GLU A 104 -17.84 2.01 -14.71
C GLU A 104 -19.11 2.71 -15.21
N ASN A 105 -19.30 3.98 -14.86
CA ASN A 105 -20.48 4.74 -15.24
C ASN A 105 -20.19 5.62 -16.46
N ASP A 106 -20.97 5.43 -17.52
CA ASP A 106 -20.79 6.14 -18.80
C ASP A 106 -20.97 7.66 -18.68
N GLN A 107 -21.84 8.14 -17.79
CA GLN A 107 -22.02 9.58 -17.58
C GLN A 107 -20.81 10.19 -16.87
N VAL A 108 -20.16 9.47 -15.94
CA VAL A 108 -18.89 9.89 -15.33
C VAL A 108 -17.76 9.84 -16.35
N LEU A 109 -17.72 8.84 -17.24
CA LEU A 109 -16.75 8.80 -18.35
C LEU A 109 -16.92 10.03 -19.26
N ASN A 110 -18.15 10.34 -19.66
CA ASN A 110 -18.45 11.52 -20.48
C ASN A 110 -18.07 12.83 -19.78
N LEU A 111 -18.36 12.95 -18.48
CA LEU A 111 -17.94 14.12 -17.68
C LEU A 111 -16.42 14.32 -17.71
N LEU A 112 -15.67 13.21 -17.65
CA LEU A 112 -14.21 13.20 -17.65
C LEU A 112 -13.60 13.19 -19.07
N GLY A 113 -14.42 13.20 -20.13
CA GLY A 113 -13.94 13.15 -21.50
C GLY A 113 -13.27 11.83 -21.89
N LEU A 114 -13.66 10.72 -21.25
CA LEU A 114 -13.06 9.40 -21.43
C LEU A 114 -13.95 8.49 -22.27
N GLU A 115 -13.34 7.64 -23.09
CA GLU A 115 -14.03 6.58 -23.81
C GLU A 115 -14.00 5.26 -23.04
N ALA A 116 -15.12 4.52 -23.07
CA ALA A 116 -15.20 3.21 -22.46
C ALA A 116 -14.24 2.21 -23.14
N ARG A 117 -13.46 1.48 -22.33
CA ARG A 117 -12.48 0.48 -22.81
C ARG A 117 -12.42 -0.77 -21.95
N PRO A 118 -11.87 -1.89 -22.46
CA PRO A 118 -11.72 -3.11 -21.67
C PRO A 118 -11.00 -2.87 -20.34
N GLY A 119 -11.58 -3.40 -19.26
CA GLY A 119 -11.04 -3.28 -17.90
C GLY A 119 -11.47 -2.03 -17.12
N LEU A 120 -11.93 -0.98 -17.82
CA LEU A 120 -12.48 0.25 -17.24
C LEU A 120 -11.54 0.98 -16.27
N LEU A 121 -10.23 0.83 -16.50
CA LEU A 121 -9.18 1.45 -15.69
C LEU A 121 -8.56 2.62 -16.45
N TYR A 122 -8.38 3.75 -15.77
CA TYR A 122 -7.85 5.00 -16.30
C TYR A 122 -6.74 5.56 -15.40
N ALA A 123 -5.87 6.34 -15.99
CA ALA A 123 -4.75 7.01 -15.36
C ALA A 123 -5.11 8.49 -15.10
N VAL A 124 -4.49 9.11 -14.10
CA VAL A 124 -4.79 10.50 -13.72
C VAL A 124 -4.53 11.46 -14.88
N GLU A 125 -3.46 11.23 -15.65
CA GLU A 125 -3.12 12.06 -16.80
C GLU A 125 -4.24 12.12 -17.86
N GLU A 126 -5.09 11.09 -17.94
CA GLU A 126 -6.15 10.99 -18.95
C GLU A 126 -7.34 11.90 -18.64
N PHE A 127 -7.52 12.31 -17.37
CA PHE A 127 -8.66 13.12 -16.93
C PHE A 127 -8.27 14.33 -16.07
N VAL A 128 -6.98 14.63 -15.91
CA VAL A 128 -6.49 15.75 -15.08
C VAL A 128 -7.11 17.08 -15.50
N GLY A 129 -7.33 17.29 -16.81
CA GLY A 129 -7.98 18.49 -17.35
C GLY A 129 -9.48 18.62 -17.05
N LYS A 130 -10.09 17.59 -16.44
CA LYS A 130 -11.53 17.52 -16.10
C LYS A 130 -11.81 17.44 -14.61
N ILE A 131 -10.79 17.55 -13.77
CA ILE A 131 -10.95 17.51 -12.30
C ILE A 131 -11.85 18.65 -11.81
N GLU A 132 -11.73 19.86 -12.36
CA GLU A 132 -12.57 21.00 -11.95
C GLU A 132 -14.07 20.75 -12.27
N ASP A 133 -14.36 20.16 -13.44
CA ASP A 133 -15.73 19.80 -13.84
C ASP A 133 -16.30 18.73 -12.89
N LEU A 134 -15.49 17.73 -12.53
CA LEU A 134 -15.84 16.72 -11.53
C LEU A 134 -16.14 17.35 -10.16
N GLU A 135 -15.30 18.28 -9.69
CA GLU A 135 -15.49 18.93 -8.40
C GLU A 135 -16.77 19.77 -8.35
N LYS A 136 -17.11 20.47 -9.44
CA LYS A 136 -18.38 21.20 -9.58
C LYS A 136 -19.57 20.25 -9.44
N GLU A 137 -19.57 19.14 -10.16
CA GLU A 137 -20.64 18.14 -10.08
C GLU A 137 -20.71 17.45 -8.71
N ALA A 138 -19.56 17.11 -8.12
CA ALA A 138 -19.51 16.54 -6.78
C ALA A 138 -20.08 17.52 -5.74
N THR A 139 -19.75 18.81 -5.87
CA THR A 139 -20.29 19.87 -5.00
C THR A 139 -21.79 20.03 -5.16
N ARG A 140 -22.32 19.99 -6.39
CA ARG A 140 -23.77 19.98 -6.64
C ARG A 140 -24.43 18.78 -5.97
N ALA A 141 -23.90 17.57 -6.18
CA ALA A 141 -24.46 16.32 -5.64
C ALA A 141 -24.42 16.28 -4.10
N ARG A 142 -23.37 16.83 -3.45
CA ARG A 142 -23.28 16.91 -1.97
C ARG A 142 -24.38 17.76 -1.35
N LYS A 143 -24.85 18.81 -2.04
CA LYS A 143 -25.94 19.70 -1.56
C LYS A 143 -27.30 19.01 -1.57
N LEU A 144 -27.47 17.94 -2.33
CA LEU A 144 -28.69 17.15 -2.34
C LEU A 144 -28.77 16.25 -1.11
N GLU A 145 -29.97 16.14 -0.54
CA GLU A 145 -30.31 15.10 0.43
C GLU A 145 -30.05 13.71 -0.17
N SER A 146 -29.56 12.76 0.64
CA SER A 146 -29.16 11.42 0.17
C SER A 146 -30.24 10.71 -0.67
N GLY A 147 -31.53 10.84 -0.27
CA GLY A 147 -32.67 10.24 -0.97
C GLY A 147 -33.03 10.89 -2.31
N ARG A 148 -32.54 12.10 -2.57
CA ARG A 148 -32.78 12.83 -3.83
C ARG A 148 -31.67 12.65 -4.86
N ARG A 149 -30.57 11.97 -4.49
CA ARG A 149 -29.44 11.71 -5.37
C ARG A 149 -29.78 10.61 -6.37
N ASP A 150 -29.66 10.92 -7.65
CA ASP A 150 -29.80 9.93 -8.70
C ASP A 150 -28.56 9.02 -8.81
N LEU A 151 -28.52 8.15 -9.83
CA LEU A 151 -27.38 7.26 -10.05
C LEU A 151 -26.10 8.03 -10.42
N PHE A 152 -26.23 9.08 -11.23
CA PHE A 152 -25.10 9.90 -11.65
C PHE A 152 -24.49 10.63 -10.45
N ASP A 153 -25.31 11.25 -9.62
CA ASP A 153 -24.89 11.92 -8.37
C ASP A 153 -24.07 10.97 -7.50
N LYS A 154 -24.58 9.75 -7.28
CA LYS A 154 -23.89 8.74 -6.46
C LYS A 154 -22.54 8.35 -7.08
N LYS A 155 -22.47 8.19 -8.40
CA LYS A 155 -21.26 7.78 -9.10
C LYS A 155 -20.21 8.90 -9.20
N VAL A 156 -20.64 10.15 -9.33
CA VAL A 156 -19.76 11.32 -9.22
C VAL A 156 -19.15 11.39 -7.82
N LEU A 157 -19.96 11.23 -6.76
CA LEU A 157 -19.46 11.26 -5.39
C LEU A 157 -18.50 10.10 -5.11
N GLU A 158 -18.84 8.89 -5.53
CA GLU A 158 -17.98 7.71 -5.40
C GLU A 158 -16.62 7.93 -6.10
N PHE A 159 -16.62 8.50 -7.30
CA PHE A 159 -15.37 8.79 -8.01
C PHE A 159 -14.58 9.93 -7.35
N ALA A 160 -15.25 10.99 -6.90
CA ALA A 160 -14.61 12.08 -6.18
C ALA A 160 -13.95 11.61 -4.87
N GLU A 161 -14.54 10.63 -4.17
CA GLU A 161 -13.93 10.01 -2.98
C GLU A 161 -12.66 9.23 -3.33
N LYS A 162 -12.65 8.45 -4.43
CA LYS A 162 -11.45 7.76 -4.93
C LYS A 162 -10.34 8.74 -5.28
N LEU A 163 -10.69 9.83 -5.98
CA LEU A 163 -9.73 10.87 -6.35
C LEU A 163 -9.20 11.61 -5.12
N MET A 164 -10.06 11.94 -4.16
CA MET A 164 -9.64 12.58 -2.91
C MET A 164 -8.65 11.70 -2.13
N LEU A 165 -8.91 10.39 -2.05
CA LEU A 165 -7.96 9.45 -1.41
C LEU A 165 -6.58 9.50 -2.08
N HIS A 166 -6.53 9.53 -3.41
CA HIS A 166 -5.28 9.65 -4.15
C HIS A 166 -4.57 10.99 -3.89
N ILE A 167 -5.31 12.10 -3.91
CA ILE A 167 -4.77 13.44 -3.64
C ILE A 167 -4.18 13.51 -2.22
N GLN A 168 -4.90 13.01 -1.21
CA GLN A 168 -4.41 13.02 0.17
C GLN A 168 -3.14 12.18 0.36
N LEU A 169 -2.98 11.07 -0.36
CA LEU A 169 -1.74 10.28 -0.36
C LEU A 169 -0.60 11.07 -1.03
N ALA A 170 -0.87 11.72 -2.17
CA ALA A 170 0.12 12.53 -2.89
C ALA A 170 0.57 13.75 -2.08
N ASP A 171 -0.33 14.36 -1.31
CA ASP A 171 -0.06 15.52 -0.45
C ASP A 171 0.54 15.13 0.91
N LEU A 172 0.76 13.82 1.13
CA LEU A 172 1.23 13.27 2.40
C LEU A 172 0.34 13.64 3.60
N ALA A 173 -0.92 13.99 3.32
CA ALA A 173 -1.97 14.31 4.28
C ALA A 173 -2.60 13.05 4.89
N ILE A 174 -2.31 11.88 4.33
CA ILE A 174 -2.53 10.57 4.94
C ILE A 174 -1.40 9.62 4.51
N PRO A 175 -1.16 8.55 5.30
CA PRO A 175 -1.67 8.31 6.65
C PRO A 175 -0.96 9.13 7.72
N HIS A 176 -1.39 8.96 8.97
CA HIS A 176 -0.63 9.45 10.11
C HIS A 176 0.57 8.52 10.31
N ALA A 177 1.71 8.90 9.73
CA ALA A 177 2.93 8.10 9.71
C ALA A 177 3.98 8.55 10.73
N VAL A 178 3.77 9.69 11.39
CA VAL A 178 4.71 10.21 12.40
C VAL A 178 4.21 9.84 13.80
N PRO A 179 4.93 8.99 14.54
CA PRO A 179 4.55 8.62 15.90
C PRO A 179 4.76 9.77 16.90
N PRO A 180 3.98 9.82 17.99
CA PRO A 180 4.13 10.83 19.03
C PRO A 180 5.44 10.67 19.80
N GLN A 181 6.00 11.78 20.30
CA GLN A 181 7.22 11.77 21.14
C GLN A 181 6.93 11.51 22.63
N SER A 182 5.67 11.65 23.05
CA SER A 182 5.21 11.40 24.41
C SER A 182 4.04 10.42 24.42
N PRO A 183 3.79 9.71 25.54
CA PRO A 183 2.69 8.73 25.63
C PRO A 183 1.29 9.31 25.41
N GLN A 184 1.11 10.60 25.67
CA GLN A 184 -0.17 11.32 25.52
C GLN A 184 -0.31 12.03 24.17
N GLY A 185 0.70 11.95 23.31
CA GLY A 185 0.66 12.60 22.00
C GLY A 185 -0.12 11.79 20.96
N ASP A 186 -0.60 12.49 19.94
CA ASP A 186 -1.25 11.88 18.78
C ASP A 186 -0.25 11.60 17.66
N TRP A 187 -0.55 10.57 16.86
CA TRP A 187 0.13 10.37 15.59
C TRP A 187 -0.21 11.50 14.64
N MET A 188 0.76 11.93 13.84
CA MET A 188 0.60 13.03 12.88
C MET A 188 0.88 12.56 11.46
N THR A 189 0.30 13.28 10.49
CA THR A 189 0.67 13.12 9.08
C THR A 189 2.06 13.70 8.84
N ILE A 190 2.71 13.31 7.74
CA ILE A 190 4.05 13.82 7.41
C ILE A 190 3.96 15.34 7.18
N ILE A 191 2.93 15.79 6.45
CA ILE A 191 2.76 17.19 6.09
C ILE A 191 2.43 18.06 7.30
N ASP A 192 1.54 17.62 8.20
CA ASP A 192 1.19 18.39 9.40
C ASP A 192 2.40 18.54 10.34
N LYS A 193 3.15 17.45 10.55
CA LYS A 193 4.35 17.52 11.39
C LYS A 193 5.44 18.35 10.73
N ALA A 194 5.60 18.28 9.41
CA ALA A 194 6.56 19.11 8.68
C ALA A 194 6.22 20.61 8.83
N HIS A 195 4.95 20.98 8.67
CA HIS A 195 4.50 22.35 8.88
C HIS A 195 4.70 22.83 10.33
N GLU A 196 4.36 21.99 11.31
CA GLU A 196 4.57 22.31 12.72
C GLU A 196 6.05 22.53 13.05
N ALA A 197 6.92 21.62 12.60
CA ALA A 197 8.37 21.71 12.77
C ALA A 197 8.94 22.98 12.15
N GLN A 198 8.51 23.32 10.92
CA GLN A 198 8.90 24.54 10.23
C GLN A 198 8.46 25.81 10.98
N GLN A 199 7.22 25.85 11.46
CA GLN A 199 6.68 27.01 12.18
C GLN A 199 7.38 27.24 13.52
N LYS A 200 7.72 26.16 14.23
CA LYS A 200 8.39 26.23 15.53
C LYS A 200 9.92 26.36 15.43
N GLY A 201 10.49 26.21 14.24
CA GLY A 201 11.94 26.11 14.06
C GLY A 201 12.53 24.86 14.74
N GLU A 202 11.71 23.82 14.89
CA GLU A 202 12.08 22.56 15.51
C GLU A 202 12.45 21.52 14.45
N ASP A 203 13.32 20.60 14.82
CA ASP A 203 13.62 19.45 13.99
C ASP A 203 12.71 18.27 14.33
N SER A 204 12.26 17.54 13.31
CA SER A 204 11.59 16.25 13.48
C SER A 204 12.38 15.15 12.77
N PRO A 205 13.19 14.34 13.49
CA PRO A 205 13.95 13.25 12.91
C PRO A 205 13.08 12.26 12.12
N ALA A 206 11.85 12.02 12.59
CA ALA A 206 10.90 11.15 11.90
C ALA A 206 10.46 11.72 10.55
N VAL A 207 10.11 13.01 10.48
CA VAL A 207 9.76 13.69 9.22
C VAL A 207 10.97 13.68 8.28
N ARG A 208 12.16 14.04 8.78
CA ARG A 208 13.38 14.02 7.97
C ARG A 208 13.64 12.65 7.35
N SER A 209 13.60 11.59 8.16
CA SER A 209 13.83 10.22 7.68
C SER A 209 12.77 9.82 6.64
N LEU A 210 11.48 10.05 6.90
CA LEU A 210 10.40 9.73 5.95
C LEU A 210 10.56 10.49 4.62
N LEU A 211 10.84 11.79 4.65
CA LEU A 211 11.08 12.57 3.44
C LEU A 211 12.35 12.12 2.70
N THR A 212 13.40 11.69 3.43
CA THR A 212 14.62 11.15 2.82
C THR A 212 14.35 9.82 2.11
N ILE A 213 13.52 8.94 2.70
CA ILE A 213 13.09 7.69 2.06
C ILE A 213 12.33 8.00 0.75
N LEU A 214 11.37 8.93 0.79
CA LEU A 214 10.60 9.33 -0.39
C LEU A 214 11.49 9.95 -1.48
N GLN A 215 12.42 10.82 -1.10
CA GLN A 215 13.37 11.41 -2.05
C GLN A 215 14.29 10.34 -2.67
N ALA A 216 14.81 9.41 -1.86
CA ALA A 216 15.66 8.33 -2.35
C ALA A 216 14.91 7.39 -3.32
N TYR A 217 13.62 7.13 -3.06
CA TYR A 217 12.76 6.40 -3.98
C TYR A 217 12.61 7.16 -5.31
N ALA A 218 12.23 8.44 -5.22
CA ALA A 218 12.00 9.31 -6.36
C ALA A 218 13.23 9.42 -7.29
N GLU A 219 14.42 9.46 -6.71
CA GLU A 219 15.70 9.57 -7.42
C GLU A 219 16.31 8.22 -7.83
N GLY A 220 15.68 7.09 -7.50
CA GLY A 220 16.22 5.76 -7.81
C GLY A 220 17.45 5.37 -6.99
N LYS A 221 17.70 6.01 -5.84
CA LYS A 221 18.87 5.77 -4.97
C LYS A 221 18.63 4.60 -4.03
N THR A 222 18.78 3.38 -4.56
CA THR A 222 18.53 2.12 -3.83
C THR A 222 19.24 2.02 -2.47
N GLU A 223 20.55 2.25 -2.41
CA GLU A 223 21.31 2.11 -1.15
C GLU A 223 20.84 3.11 -0.09
N GLN A 224 20.54 4.35 -0.51
CA GLN A 224 20.02 5.38 0.38
C GLN A 224 18.61 4.99 0.86
N PHE A 225 17.72 4.55 -0.03
CA PHE A 225 16.39 4.09 0.35
C PHE A 225 16.46 2.97 1.40
N ASN A 226 17.26 1.93 1.13
CA ASN A 226 17.37 0.75 1.99
C ASN A 226 17.93 1.11 3.38
N SER A 227 19.02 1.88 3.42
CA SER A 227 19.66 2.29 4.68
C SER A 227 18.77 3.21 5.53
N GLU A 228 18.04 4.13 4.89
CA GLU A 228 17.12 5.06 5.54
C GLU A 228 15.87 4.36 6.09
N VAL A 229 15.27 3.43 5.34
CA VAL A 229 14.17 2.58 5.82
C VAL A 229 14.61 1.78 7.04
N ALA A 230 15.79 1.15 6.99
CA ALA A 230 16.32 0.39 8.10
C ALA A 230 16.58 1.27 9.33
N ARG A 231 17.10 2.50 9.14
CA ARG A 231 17.31 3.45 10.23
C ARG A 231 15.99 3.88 10.87
N TYR A 232 15.04 4.33 10.06
CA TYR A 232 13.73 4.77 10.54
C TYR A 232 13.01 3.69 11.34
N ARG A 233 13.03 2.43 10.86
CA ARG A 233 12.42 1.30 11.58
C ARG A 233 13.04 1.06 12.96
N ARG A 234 14.38 1.17 13.09
CA ARG A 234 15.07 1.04 14.39
C ARG A 234 14.69 2.17 15.34
N GLU A 235 14.68 3.41 14.85
CA GLU A 235 14.30 4.60 15.63
C GLU A 235 12.84 4.53 16.08
N PHE A 236 11.96 4.11 15.17
CA PHE A 236 10.54 3.93 15.43
C PHE A 236 10.30 2.93 16.57
N VAL A 237 10.94 1.75 16.54
CA VAL A 237 10.80 0.75 17.62
C VAL A 237 11.28 1.31 18.96
N ARG A 238 12.41 2.04 18.97
CA ARG A 238 12.93 2.69 20.18
C ARG A 238 11.93 3.71 20.74
N GLN A 239 11.45 4.63 19.91
CA GLN A 239 10.50 5.67 20.32
C GLN A 239 9.18 5.07 20.84
N MET A 240 8.64 4.05 20.18
CA MET A 240 7.39 3.43 20.59
C MET A 240 7.52 2.62 21.89
N SER A 241 8.69 2.03 22.15
CA SER A 241 8.97 1.35 23.42
C SER A 241 9.04 2.34 24.59
N GLU A 242 9.60 3.54 24.37
CA GLU A 242 9.70 4.60 25.38
C GLU A 242 8.33 5.25 25.65
N ALA A 243 7.51 5.40 24.61
CA ALA A 243 6.23 6.10 24.67
C ALA A 243 5.06 5.27 25.23
N HIS A 244 5.22 3.98 25.56
CA HIS A 244 4.13 3.10 26.06
C HIS A 244 2.79 3.26 25.30
N ALA A 245 2.84 3.46 23.98
CA ALA A 245 1.65 3.83 23.23
C ALA A 245 0.65 2.66 23.20
N SER A 246 -0.55 2.88 23.72
CA SER A 246 -1.61 1.89 23.99
C SER A 246 -2.08 1.08 22.77
N GLY A 247 -1.73 1.48 21.54
CA GLY A 247 -2.02 0.73 20.30
C GLY A 247 -0.86 -0.15 19.78
N PHE A 248 0.37 0.05 20.28
CA PHE A 248 1.56 -0.61 19.75
C PHE A 248 1.73 -2.05 20.26
N GLU A 249 1.34 -2.31 21.52
CA GLU A 249 1.39 -3.67 22.08
C GLU A 249 0.51 -4.65 21.28
N VAL A 250 -0.69 -4.22 20.86
CA VAL A 250 -1.58 -5.04 20.02
C VAL A 250 -0.98 -5.32 18.64
N PHE A 251 -0.25 -4.36 18.06
CA PHE A 251 0.43 -4.53 16.78
C PHE A 251 1.59 -5.54 16.84
N LEU A 252 2.43 -5.48 17.87
CA LEU A 252 3.54 -6.44 18.04
C LEU A 252 3.03 -7.88 18.16
N THR A 253 1.94 -8.09 18.90
CA THR A 253 1.34 -9.42 19.10
C THR A 253 0.67 -9.95 17.82
N THR A 254 0.23 -9.06 16.94
CA THR A 254 -0.52 -9.43 15.71
C THR A 254 0.40 -9.54 14.48
N SER A 255 1.34 -8.62 14.28
CA SER A 255 2.24 -8.63 13.10
C SER A 255 3.22 -9.81 13.09
N SER A 256 3.59 -10.32 14.27
CA SER A 256 4.36 -11.56 14.44
C SER A 256 3.62 -12.80 13.94
N ARG A 257 2.29 -12.77 13.82
CA ARG A 257 1.47 -13.90 13.35
C ARG A 257 1.14 -13.86 11.86
N PHE A 258 1.11 -12.68 11.23
CA PHE A 258 0.67 -12.53 9.83
C PHE A 258 1.80 -12.58 8.80
N THR A 259 3.03 -12.22 9.18
CA THR A 259 4.19 -12.22 8.28
C THR A 259 4.63 -13.63 7.83
N SER A 260 4.23 -14.68 8.55
CA SER A 260 4.57 -16.08 8.22
C SER A 260 3.51 -16.82 7.40
N ALA A 261 2.27 -16.32 7.30
CA ALA A 261 1.14 -17.16 6.85
C ALA A 261 0.72 -16.98 5.38
N GLN A 262 1.09 -15.89 4.68
CA GLN A 262 0.45 -15.53 3.41
C GLN A 262 1.21 -15.91 2.13
N TYR A 263 2.47 -16.33 2.20
CA TYR A 263 3.28 -16.55 0.98
C TYR A 263 3.54 -18.02 0.62
N TYR A 264 2.99 -18.99 1.36
CA TYR A 264 3.24 -20.40 1.09
C TYR A 264 1.95 -21.21 0.99
N THR A 265 1.24 -21.07 -0.14
CA THR A 265 0.46 -22.19 -0.69
C THR A 265 1.05 -22.59 -2.04
N PRO A 266 1.99 -23.54 -2.06
CA PRO A 266 2.42 -24.12 -3.32
C PRO A 266 1.26 -24.95 -3.91
N SER A 267 0.70 -24.47 -5.02
CA SER A 267 -0.44 -25.05 -5.74
C SER A 267 -0.22 -26.48 -6.29
N TRP A 268 0.97 -27.05 -6.11
CA TRP A 268 1.28 -28.43 -6.52
C TRP A 268 0.92 -29.48 -5.47
N ALA A 269 0.77 -29.11 -4.19
CA ALA A 269 0.41 -30.07 -3.13
C ALA A 269 -1.02 -30.62 -3.29
N SER A 270 -1.92 -29.86 -3.93
CA SER A 270 -3.29 -30.30 -4.22
C SER A 270 -3.38 -31.29 -5.39
N TRP A 271 -2.35 -31.37 -6.26
CA TRP A 271 -2.36 -32.26 -7.43
C TRP A 271 -1.98 -33.71 -7.11
N LEU A 272 -1.12 -33.95 -6.12
CA LEU A 272 -0.68 -35.30 -5.74
C LEU A 272 -1.69 -36.03 -4.85
N ALA A 273 -2.52 -35.29 -4.10
CA ALA A 273 -3.57 -35.88 -3.27
C ALA A 273 -4.74 -36.48 -4.08
N TRP A 274 -4.95 -36.05 -5.34
CA TRP A 274 -6.07 -36.53 -6.16
C TRP A 274 -5.79 -37.85 -6.91
N ARG A 275 -4.52 -38.15 -7.23
CA ARG A 275 -4.16 -39.42 -7.91
C ARG A 275 -3.99 -40.63 -6.98
N GLY A 276 -3.82 -40.41 -5.67
CA GLY A 276 -3.67 -41.50 -4.69
C GLY A 276 -4.98 -42.21 -4.31
N TRP A 277 -6.14 -41.60 -4.60
CA TRP A 277 -7.44 -42.07 -4.11
C TRP A 277 -8.27 -42.86 -5.14
N VAL A 278 -7.89 -42.87 -6.42
CA VAL A 278 -8.65 -43.54 -7.51
C VAL A 278 -8.06 -44.93 -7.87
N GLY A 279 -7.07 -45.42 -7.14
CA GLY A 279 -6.28 -46.60 -7.50
C GLY A 279 -6.49 -47.88 -6.69
N HIS A 280 -7.55 -48.01 -5.89
CA HIS A 280 -7.86 -49.26 -5.16
C HIS A 280 -9.37 -49.54 -5.18
N ASN A 281 -9.84 -50.08 -6.29
CA ASN A 281 -11.02 -50.94 -6.35
C ASN A 281 -10.98 -51.75 -7.64
N ARG A 282 -10.12 -52.77 -7.67
CA ARG A 282 -10.29 -54.05 -8.36
C ARG A 282 -9.52 -55.12 -7.61
#